data_AF-A0A8B6HHV6-F1
#
_entry.id   AF-A0A8B6HHV6-F1
#
_cell.length_a   1.000
_cell.length_b   1.000
_cell.length_c   1.000
_cell.angle_alpha   90.00
_cell.angle_beta   90.00
_cell.angle_gamma   90.00
#
_symmetry.space_group_name_H-M   'P 1'
#
loop_
_entity.id
_entity.type
_entity.pdbx_description
1 polymer ?
#
loop_
_entity_poly.entity_id
_entity_poly.type
_entity_poly.pdbx_seq_one_letter_code
_entity_poly.pdbx_strand_id
1 'polypeptide(L)'
;MANFNGTWFHDGSKDGWERYDEFMDLMGLKEAKDSYRNASTTSKFDVKGNVWTVTHSNSTIEGEKTHVIEVGKEFADKNLDGSDIKVVLEVKNDNEVQESEQSNMEDGEWRSYKIVRQISGDSMTVTIHSKGKSMAYKMKRVK
;
A
#
# COMPACT_ATOMS: atom_id res chain seq x y z
N MET A 1 4.32 -13.00 12.34
CA MET A 1 4.59 -11.86 11.44
C MET A 1 5.68 -12.16 10.41
N ALA A 2 6.50 -13.20 10.61
CA ALA A 2 7.58 -13.57 9.67
C ALA A 2 7.11 -13.76 8.21
N ASN A 3 5.83 -14.10 7.99
CA ASN A 3 5.27 -14.32 6.66
C ASN A 3 5.28 -13.06 5.79
N PHE A 4 5.22 -11.85 6.39
CA PHE A 4 5.32 -10.60 5.65
C PHE A 4 6.74 -10.30 5.16
N ASN A 5 7.75 -10.82 5.87
CA ASN A 5 9.15 -10.55 5.59
C ASN A 5 9.52 -10.95 4.16
N GLY A 6 10.32 -10.11 3.49
CA GLY A 6 10.74 -10.30 2.10
C GLY A 6 10.09 -9.32 1.13
N THR A 7 10.22 -9.63 -0.15
CA THR A 7 9.83 -8.75 -1.25
C THR A 7 8.55 -9.24 -1.91
N TRP A 8 7.63 -8.32 -2.18
CA TRP A 8 6.35 -8.53 -2.82
C TRP A 8 6.23 -7.65 -4.05
N PHE A 9 5.67 -8.19 -5.11
CA PHE A 9 5.58 -7.52 -6.40
C PHE A 9 4.16 -7.58 -6.97
N HIS A 10 3.64 -6.43 -7.35
CA HIS A 10 2.48 -6.29 -8.21
C HIS A 10 2.96 -5.85 -9.59
N ASP A 11 2.53 -6.55 -10.64
CA ASP A 11 3.01 -6.33 -12.02
C ASP A 11 2.23 -5.26 -12.80
N GLY A 12 1.21 -4.65 -12.21
CA GLY A 12 0.33 -3.69 -12.90
C GLY A 12 -0.65 -4.38 -13.86
N SER A 13 -0.80 -5.71 -13.83
CA SER A 13 -1.72 -6.41 -14.73
C SER A 13 -3.19 -6.22 -14.33
N LYS A 14 -4.06 -6.09 -15.35
CA LYS A 14 -5.51 -5.84 -15.18
C LYS A 14 -6.23 -6.94 -14.40
N ASP A 15 -5.75 -8.19 -14.48
CA ASP A 15 -6.33 -9.34 -13.78
C ASP A 15 -6.05 -9.33 -12.27
N GLY A 16 -5.15 -8.45 -11.83
CA GLY A 16 -4.80 -8.28 -10.43
C GLY A 16 -5.77 -7.41 -9.65
N TRP A 17 -6.66 -6.65 -10.30
CA TRP A 17 -7.44 -5.58 -9.67
C TRP A 17 -8.93 -5.91 -9.51
N GLU A 18 -9.50 -5.58 -8.36
CA GLU A 18 -10.94 -5.65 -8.09
C GLU A 18 -11.49 -4.24 -7.80
N ARG A 19 -12.58 -3.86 -8.48
CA ARG A 19 -13.32 -2.57 -8.30
C ARG A 19 -12.48 -1.30 -8.45
N TYR A 20 -11.38 -1.37 -9.18
CA TYR A 20 -10.43 -0.27 -9.37
C TYR A 20 -11.06 1.00 -9.96
N ASP A 21 -11.82 0.88 -11.07
CA ASP A 21 -12.36 2.06 -11.75
C ASP A 21 -13.35 2.85 -10.88
N GLU A 22 -14.25 2.14 -10.18
CA GLU A 22 -15.21 2.73 -9.25
C GLU A 22 -14.48 3.47 -8.12
N PHE A 23 -13.43 2.84 -7.58
CA PHE A 23 -12.64 3.42 -6.50
C PHE A 23 -11.89 4.67 -6.96
N MET A 24 -11.19 4.61 -8.09
CA MET A 24 -10.43 5.74 -8.59
C MET A 24 -11.30 6.95 -8.98
N ASP A 25 -12.51 6.72 -9.52
CA ASP A 25 -13.48 7.80 -9.75
C ASP A 25 -13.94 8.45 -8.43
N LEU A 26 -14.22 7.63 -7.40
CA LEU A 26 -14.60 8.12 -6.07
C LEU A 26 -13.52 8.96 -5.40
N MET A 27 -12.25 8.62 -5.67
CA MET A 27 -11.10 9.37 -5.17
C MET A 27 -10.80 10.64 -5.99
N GLY A 28 -11.51 10.89 -7.09
CA GLY A 28 -11.27 12.04 -7.97
C GLY A 28 -10.05 11.86 -8.89
N LEU A 29 -9.51 10.64 -9.00
CA LEU A 29 -8.26 10.33 -9.71
C LEU A 29 -8.48 9.81 -11.13
N LYS A 30 -9.53 10.27 -11.79
CA LYS A 30 -9.97 9.74 -13.09
C LYS A 30 -8.88 9.86 -14.17
N GLU A 31 -8.17 10.98 -14.21
CA GLU A 31 -7.11 11.25 -15.20
C GLU A 31 -5.84 10.43 -14.95
N ALA A 32 -5.59 10.04 -13.70
CA ALA A 32 -4.41 9.26 -13.33
C ALA A 32 -4.63 7.73 -13.37
N LYS A 33 -5.87 7.27 -13.62
CA LYS A 33 -6.27 5.85 -13.60
C LYS A 33 -5.35 4.94 -14.40
N ASP A 34 -5.03 5.30 -15.64
CA ASP A 34 -4.23 4.42 -16.50
C ASP A 34 -2.76 4.36 -16.06
N SER A 35 -2.24 5.47 -15.53
CA SER A 35 -0.87 5.52 -14.99
C SER A 35 -0.76 4.57 -13.79
N TYR A 36 -1.67 4.70 -12.81
CA TYR A 36 -1.66 3.87 -11.61
C TYR A 36 -2.00 2.40 -11.90
N ARG A 37 -2.93 2.12 -12.82
CA ARG A 37 -3.33 0.75 -13.15
C ARG A 37 -2.17 -0.05 -13.75
N ASN A 38 -1.40 0.58 -14.64
CA ASN A 38 -0.28 -0.06 -15.33
C ASN A 38 1.04 0.03 -14.55
N ALA A 39 1.03 0.68 -13.39
CA ALA A 39 2.20 0.79 -12.54
C ALA A 39 2.47 -0.53 -11.83
N SER A 40 3.67 -1.07 -12.03
CA SER A 40 4.18 -2.12 -11.15
C SER A 40 4.62 -1.52 -9.82
N THR A 41 4.40 -2.26 -8.74
CA THR A 41 4.74 -1.82 -7.38
C THR A 41 5.50 -2.93 -6.67
N THR A 42 6.64 -2.58 -6.08
CA THR A 42 7.40 -3.46 -5.19
C THR A 42 7.25 -2.98 -3.76
N SER A 43 7.01 -3.92 -2.84
CA SER A 43 7.01 -3.67 -1.40
C SER A 43 7.93 -4.68 -0.72
N LYS A 44 8.96 -4.20 -0.05
CA LYS A 44 9.89 -5.01 0.74
C LYS A 44 9.67 -4.74 2.21
N PHE A 45 9.47 -5.80 2.98
CA PHE A 45 9.32 -5.74 4.43
C PHE A 45 10.52 -6.42 5.10
N ASP A 46 11.17 -5.70 6.01
CA ASP A 46 12.12 -6.23 7.00
C ASP A 46 11.49 -6.09 8.40
N VAL A 47 10.98 -7.21 8.92
CA VAL A 47 10.15 -7.28 10.13
C VAL A 47 11.01 -7.73 11.31
N LYS A 48 11.25 -6.81 12.25
CA LYS A 48 12.03 -7.05 13.48
C LYS A 48 11.17 -6.78 14.71
N GLY A 49 10.35 -7.78 15.06
CA GLY A 49 9.37 -7.64 16.15
C GLY A 49 8.34 -6.56 15.82
N ASN A 50 8.31 -5.49 16.62
CA ASN A 50 7.40 -4.36 16.44
C ASN A 50 7.97 -3.27 15.53
N VAL A 51 9.23 -3.36 15.10
CA VAL A 51 9.84 -2.37 14.20
C VAL A 51 9.90 -2.97 12.80
N TRP A 52 9.21 -2.32 11.87
CA TRP A 52 9.09 -2.74 10.47
C TRP A 52 9.79 -1.72 9.59
N THR A 53 10.80 -2.16 8.85
CA THR A 53 11.37 -1.36 7.78
C THR A 53 10.67 -1.74 6.48
N VAL A 54 9.98 -0.77 5.88
CA VAL A 54 9.17 -0.97 4.67
C VAL A 54 9.77 -0.12 3.55
N THR A 55 10.16 -0.77 2.45
CA THR A 55 10.67 -0.10 1.26
C THR A 55 9.69 -0.28 0.12
N HIS A 56 9.27 0.82 -0.50
CA HIS A 56 8.36 0.84 -1.64
C HIS A 56 9.07 1.42 -2.87
N SER A 57 8.78 0.82 -4.03
CA SER A 57 9.10 1.41 -5.33
C SER A 57 7.93 1.22 -6.29
N ASN A 58 7.84 2.11 -7.28
CA ASN A 58 6.79 2.10 -8.29
C ASN A 58 7.41 2.40 -9.66
N SER A 59 7.02 1.69 -10.71
CA SER A 59 7.61 1.88 -12.04
C SER A 59 7.38 3.25 -12.67
N THR A 60 6.43 4.05 -12.16
CA THR A 60 6.15 5.40 -12.68
C THR A 60 6.89 6.50 -11.92
N ILE A 61 7.56 6.18 -10.81
CA ILE A 61 8.31 7.15 -9.99
C ILE A 61 9.74 6.63 -9.81
N GLU A 62 10.73 7.44 -10.15
CA GLU A 62 12.14 7.05 -10.03
C GLU A 62 12.53 6.86 -8.55
N GLY A 63 13.22 5.76 -8.26
CA GLY A 63 13.79 5.47 -6.95
C GLY A 63 12.91 4.60 -6.05
N GLU A 64 13.27 4.58 -4.77
CA GLU A 64 12.56 3.86 -3.71
C GLU A 64 12.45 4.73 -2.46
N LYS A 65 11.42 4.50 -1.66
CA LYS A 65 11.24 5.17 -0.37
C LYS A 65 11.16 4.13 0.74
N THR A 66 11.97 4.34 1.77
CA THR A 66 12.01 3.47 2.94
C THR A 66 11.48 4.19 4.17
N HIS A 67 10.60 3.52 4.90
CA HIS A 67 10.04 3.96 6.17
C HIS A 67 10.41 2.97 7.28
N VAL A 68 10.59 3.48 8.49
CA VAL A 68 10.71 2.66 9.70
C VAL A 68 9.49 2.92 10.56
N ILE A 69 8.66 1.91 10.73
CA ILE A 69 7.34 2.00 11.35
C ILE A 69 7.37 1.16 12.63
N GLU A 70 6.95 1.74 13.75
CA GLU A 70 6.70 0.99 14.98
C GLU A 70 5.22 0.61 15.07
N VAL A 71 4.93 -0.68 15.19
CA VAL A 71 3.56 -1.22 15.26
C VAL A 71 2.79 -0.57 16.42
N GLY A 72 1.58 -0.11 16.13
CA GLY A 72 0.68 0.55 17.08
C GLY A 72 1.01 2.01 17.37
N LYS A 73 2.06 2.58 16.76
CA LYS A 73 2.38 4.01 16.85
C LYS A 73 2.12 4.72 15.52
N GLU A 74 1.67 5.96 15.63
CA GLU A 74 1.59 6.85 14.47
C GLU A 74 3.00 7.20 14.00
N PHE A 75 3.24 7.07 12.70
CA PHE A 75 4.38 7.65 12.02
C PHE A 75 3.90 8.72 11.04
N ALA A 76 4.73 9.74 10.82
CA ALA A 76 4.50 10.75 9.80
C ALA A 76 5.79 10.96 8.99
N ASP A 77 5.68 11.01 7.66
CA ASP A 77 6.80 11.17 6.70
C ASP A 77 6.25 11.72 5.38
N LYS A 78 7.05 11.62 4.31
CA LYS A 78 6.68 11.83 2.92
C LYS A 78 6.54 10.51 2.18
N ASN A 79 5.56 10.35 1.32
CA ASN A 79 5.46 9.25 0.35
C ASN A 79 6.54 9.33 -0.72
N LEU A 80 6.60 8.30 -1.57
CA LEU A 80 7.50 8.23 -2.73
C LEU A 80 7.29 9.40 -3.71
N ASP A 81 6.06 9.89 -3.85
CA ASP A 81 5.69 11.05 -4.68
C ASP A 81 5.91 12.40 -3.98
N GLY A 82 6.40 12.42 -2.73
CA GLY A 82 6.63 13.63 -1.94
C GLY A 82 5.41 14.18 -1.20
N SER A 83 4.23 13.54 -1.31
CA SER A 83 3.06 13.85 -0.48
C SER A 83 3.33 13.55 0.99
N ASP A 84 2.78 14.34 1.91
CA ASP A 84 2.74 14.04 3.35
C ASP A 84 1.87 12.81 3.61
N ILE A 85 2.37 11.92 4.47
CA ILE A 85 1.69 10.71 4.92
C ILE A 85 1.73 10.60 6.44
N LYS A 86 0.65 10.06 7.01
CA LYS A 86 0.58 9.55 8.38
C LYS A 86 0.01 8.15 8.36
N VAL A 87 0.59 7.22 9.12
CA VAL A 87 0.05 5.86 9.22
C VAL A 87 0.18 5.32 10.63
N VAL A 88 -0.81 4.53 11.03
CA VAL A 88 -0.73 3.60 12.15
C VAL A 88 -0.82 2.17 11.60
N LEU A 89 0.23 1.37 11.80
CA LEU A 89 0.26 -0.05 11.43
C LEU A 89 -0.19 -0.91 12.60
N GLU A 90 -1.19 -1.75 12.39
CA GLU A 90 -1.70 -2.72 13.34
C GLU A 90 -1.50 -4.15 12.82
N VAL A 91 -0.94 -5.01 13.67
CA VAL A 91 -0.81 -6.44 13.39
C VAL A 91 -2.03 -7.16 13.96
N LYS A 92 -2.80 -7.84 13.10
CA LYS A 92 -3.98 -8.62 13.53
C LYS A 92 -3.62 -10.06 13.82
N ASN A 93 -2.82 -10.67 12.94
CA ASN A 93 -2.27 -12.01 13.11
C ASN A 93 -1.04 -12.19 12.19
N ASP A 94 -0.49 -13.39 12.13
CA ASP A 94 0.72 -13.68 11.35
C ASP A 94 0.58 -13.47 9.84
N ASN A 95 -0.65 -13.46 9.32
CA ASN A 95 -0.98 -13.34 7.91
C ASN A 95 -1.79 -12.09 7.59
N GLU A 96 -2.08 -11.22 8.56
CA GLU A 96 -2.91 -10.04 8.36
C GLU A 96 -2.40 -8.83 9.13
N VAL A 97 -2.21 -7.72 8.40
CA VAL A 97 -1.99 -6.39 8.96
C VAL A 97 -2.99 -5.39 8.43
N GLN A 98 -3.25 -4.35 9.20
CA GLN A 98 -4.11 -3.23 8.83
C GLN A 98 -3.35 -1.92 9.05
N GLU A 99 -3.45 -1.01 8.09
CA GLU A 99 -2.90 0.34 8.15
C GLU A 99 -4.06 1.33 8.16
N SER A 100 -4.05 2.25 9.11
CA SER A 100 -4.86 3.46 9.04
C SER A 100 -3.97 4.56 8.49
N GLU A 101 -4.18 4.93 7.22
CA GLU A 101 -3.36 5.89 6.51
C GLU A 101 -4.13 7.19 6.28
N GLN A 102 -3.43 8.31 6.37
CA GLN A 102 -3.85 9.59 5.84
C GLN A 102 -2.74 10.15 4.95
N SER A 103 -3.08 10.62 3.76
CA SER A 103 -2.13 11.27 2.86
C SER A 103 -2.75 12.52 2.26
N ASN A 104 -1.93 13.57 2.07
CA ASN A 104 -2.36 14.72 1.28
C ASN A 104 -2.19 14.41 -0.20
N MET A 105 -3.03 15.02 -1.01
CA MET A 105 -3.07 14.77 -2.45
C MET A 105 -2.66 16.04 -3.19
N GLU A 106 -2.49 15.97 -4.52
CA GLU A 106 -2.05 17.11 -5.32
C GLU A 106 -2.98 18.34 -5.21
N ASP A 107 -4.27 18.11 -4.93
CA ASP A 107 -5.26 19.17 -4.67
C ASP A 107 -5.16 19.78 -3.26
N GLY A 108 -4.20 19.33 -2.45
CA GLY A 108 -3.98 19.77 -1.08
C GLY A 108 -4.94 19.15 -0.05
N GLU A 109 -5.89 18.31 -0.47
CA GLU A 109 -6.83 17.66 0.44
C GLU A 109 -6.21 16.43 1.10
N TRP A 110 -6.50 16.26 2.40
CA TRP A 110 -6.18 15.04 3.12
C TRP A 110 -7.24 13.98 2.86
N ARG A 111 -6.78 12.79 2.51
CA ARG A 111 -7.62 11.60 2.30
C ARG A 111 -7.26 10.54 3.30
N SER A 112 -8.27 9.84 3.82
CA SER A 112 -8.09 8.75 4.76
C SER A 112 -8.36 7.41 4.09
N TYR A 113 -7.50 6.45 4.38
CA TYR A 113 -7.54 5.10 3.86
C TYR A 113 -7.41 4.11 5.00
N LYS A 114 -8.11 2.98 4.86
CA LYS A 114 -7.78 1.77 5.60
C LYS A 114 -7.22 0.76 4.61
N ILE A 115 -5.98 0.36 4.80
CA ILE A 115 -5.32 -0.65 3.95
C ILE A 115 -5.26 -1.95 4.74
N VAL A 116 -5.69 -3.06 4.14
CA VAL A 116 -5.63 -4.39 4.73
C VAL A 116 -4.74 -5.24 3.84
N ARG A 117 -3.70 -5.85 4.41
CA ARG A 117 -2.82 -6.78 3.69
C ARG A 117 -2.99 -8.16 4.28
N GLN A 118 -3.40 -9.11 3.46
CA GLN A 118 -3.63 -10.50 3.86
C GLN A 118 -2.80 -11.46 3.02
N ILE A 119 -2.03 -12.33 3.67
CA ILE A 119 -1.15 -13.31 3.03
C ILE A 119 -1.82 -14.67 2.97
N SER A 120 -1.72 -15.29 1.79
CA SER A 120 -2.06 -16.69 1.55
C SER A 120 -0.93 -17.33 0.72
N GLY A 121 -0.01 -18.02 1.41
CA GLY A 121 1.18 -18.60 0.78
C GLY A 121 2.11 -17.54 0.16
N ASP A 122 2.30 -17.65 -1.15
CA ASP A 122 3.14 -16.74 -1.95
C ASP A 122 2.35 -15.57 -2.56
N SER A 123 1.10 -15.36 -2.14
CA SER A 123 0.27 -14.23 -2.57
C SER A 123 -0.12 -13.36 -1.39
N MET A 124 -0.07 -12.05 -1.58
CA MET A 124 -0.62 -11.05 -0.68
C MET A 124 -1.76 -10.33 -1.39
N THR A 125 -2.93 -10.31 -0.79
CA THR A 125 -4.04 -9.46 -1.22
C THR A 125 -3.98 -8.16 -0.44
N VAL A 126 -3.96 -7.04 -1.14
CA VAL A 126 -3.99 -5.69 -0.58
C VAL A 126 -5.36 -5.09 -0.88
N THR A 127 -6.13 -4.77 0.15
CA THR A 127 -7.45 -4.13 0.02
C THR A 127 -7.37 -2.72 0.58
N ILE A 128 -7.78 -1.73 -0.21
CA ILE A 128 -7.78 -0.32 0.19
C ILE A 128 -9.23 0.13 0.31
N HIS A 129 -9.59 0.66 1.47
CA HIS A 129 -10.92 1.19 1.78
C HIS A 129 -10.86 2.71 1.93
N SER A 130 -11.82 3.40 1.32
CA SER A 130 -12.06 4.83 1.55
C SER A 130 -13.51 5.17 1.19
N LYS A 131 -14.09 6.16 1.88
CA LYS A 131 -15.48 6.65 1.64
C LYS A 131 -16.54 5.54 1.47
N GLY A 132 -16.43 4.45 2.26
CA GLY A 132 -17.37 3.33 2.23
C GLY A 132 -17.26 2.39 1.03
N LYS A 133 -16.22 2.55 0.20
CA LYS A 133 -15.90 1.68 -0.94
C LYS A 133 -14.52 1.08 -0.77
N SER A 134 -14.20 0.09 -1.61
CA SER A 134 -12.89 -0.55 -1.61
C SER A 134 -12.48 -0.98 -3.01
N MET A 135 -11.16 -1.03 -3.19
CA MET A 135 -10.52 -1.78 -4.27
C MET A 135 -9.56 -2.80 -3.66
N ALA A 136 -9.21 -3.83 -4.43
CA ALA A 136 -8.18 -4.77 -4.04
C ALA A 136 -7.21 -5.06 -5.18
N TYR A 137 -5.98 -5.42 -4.84
CA TYR A 137 -5.04 -6.00 -5.77
C TYR A 137 -4.18 -7.09 -5.15
N LYS A 138 -3.53 -7.89 -5.99
CA LYS A 138 -2.64 -8.97 -5.55
C LYS A 138 -1.19 -8.66 -5.83
N MET A 139 -0.35 -8.94 -4.84
CA MET A 139 1.10 -9.01 -4.96
C MET A 139 1.55 -10.48 -4.87
N LYS A 140 2.63 -10.82 -5.56
CA LYS A 140 3.30 -12.12 -5.50
C LYS A 140 4.62 -11.98 -4.74
N ARG A 141 4.97 -12.98 -3.94
CA ARG A 141 6.28 -13.05 -3.30
C ARG A 141 7.36 -13.20 -4.37
N VAL A 142 8.39 -12.36 -4.30
CA VAL A 142 9.61 -12.50 -5.11
C VAL A 142 10.53 -13.49 -4.41
N LYS A 143 11.00 -14.49 -5.15
CA LYS A 143 11.94 -15.51 -4.66
C LYS A 143 13.38 -15.04 -4.77
#